data_AF-A0A8S0RWW7-F1
#
_entry.id   AF-A0A8S0RWW7-F1
#
_cell.length_a   1.000
_cell.length_b   1.000
_cell.length_c   1.000
_cell.angle_alpha   90.00
_cell.angle_beta   90.00
_cell.angle_gamma   90.00
#
_symmetry.space_group_name_H-M   'P 1'
#
loop_
_entity.id
_entity.type
_entity.pdbx_description
1 polymer ?
#
loop_
_entity_poly.entity_id
_entity_poly.type
_entity_poly.pdbx_seq_one_letter_code
_entity_poly.pdbx_strand_id
1 'polypeptide(L)'
;MGKRKTEGDREMRGVGGPLLCIGDLLNDVGEGDSGVPHDHPTPSPYAAETSNLQPSDLPKLFQENFDQLKAAFDGEDHSWTALTLKLCSAMETATKLVESSNSRVSILSENVRDLEKIVTRRDSAIAEANDIQGSLKSKDLSNENSRK
;
A
#
# COMPACT_ATOMS: atom_id res chain seq x y z
N MET A 1 -69.17 47.42 32.07
CA MET A 1 -68.61 47.01 30.75
C MET A 1 -67.09 47.00 30.83
N GLY A 2 -66.47 45.85 31.11
CA GLY A 2 -65.01 45.70 31.01
C GLY A 2 -64.65 45.12 29.65
N LYS A 3 -64.01 45.90 28.78
CA LYS A 3 -63.39 45.37 27.55
C LYS A 3 -61.88 45.26 27.79
N ARG A 4 -61.42 44.02 27.91
CA ARG A 4 -59.99 43.66 28.00
C ARG A 4 -59.35 43.95 26.65
N LYS A 5 -58.25 44.70 26.68
CA LYS A 5 -57.33 44.89 25.56
C LYS A 5 -56.35 43.72 25.59
N THR A 6 -56.46 42.79 24.64
CA THR A 6 -55.47 41.73 24.46
C THR A 6 -54.55 42.12 23.31
N GLU A 7 -53.36 42.51 23.72
CA GLU A 7 -52.11 42.51 22.98
C GLU A 7 -51.86 41.16 22.32
N GLY A 8 -51.41 41.17 21.06
CA GLY A 8 -51.13 39.95 20.33
C GLY A 8 -50.93 40.19 18.85
N ASP A 9 -49.98 41.03 18.49
CA ASP A 9 -49.35 40.93 17.17
C ASP A 9 -47.85 40.71 17.39
N ARG A 10 -47.52 39.46 17.66
CA ARG A 10 -46.13 39.00 17.84
C ARG A 10 -45.60 38.68 16.45
N GLU A 11 -44.86 39.62 15.90
CA GLU A 11 -44.06 39.47 14.70
C GLU A 11 -43.04 38.34 14.91
N MET A 12 -43.34 37.13 14.40
CA MET A 12 -42.41 36.00 14.34
C MET A 12 -41.83 35.92 12.94
N ARG A 13 -40.99 36.89 12.55
CA ARG A 13 -40.05 36.69 11.44
C ARG A 13 -38.87 35.85 11.95
N GLY A 14 -39.14 34.59 12.23
CA GLY A 14 -38.13 33.57 12.55
C GLY A 14 -37.66 32.90 11.28
N VAL A 15 -36.40 33.12 10.94
CA VAL A 15 -35.73 32.73 9.70
C VAL A 15 -35.69 31.20 9.55
N GLY A 16 -36.51 30.66 8.66
CA GLY A 16 -36.38 29.29 8.16
C GLY A 16 -35.63 29.31 6.84
N GLY A 17 -34.29 29.30 6.90
CA GLY A 17 -33.47 29.06 5.71
C GLY A 17 -33.74 27.66 5.14
N PRO A 18 -33.48 27.41 3.84
CA PRO A 18 -33.58 26.07 3.27
C PRO A 18 -32.66 25.12 4.04
N LEU A 19 -33.20 23.96 4.42
CA LEU A 19 -32.43 22.90 5.05
C LEU A 19 -31.28 22.52 4.11
N LEU A 20 -30.04 22.61 4.60
CA LEU A 20 -28.87 22.14 3.87
C LEU A 20 -29.09 20.67 3.52
N CYS A 21 -28.90 20.33 2.25
CA CYS A 21 -29.00 18.96 1.81
C CYS A 21 -27.83 18.17 2.42
N ILE A 22 -28.01 16.87 2.62
CA ILE A 22 -26.89 15.98 3.02
C ILE A 22 -25.69 16.15 2.07
N GLY A 23 -25.95 16.51 0.80
CA GLY A 23 -24.91 16.86 -0.18
C GLY A 23 -24.09 18.11 0.17
N ASP A 24 -24.68 19.14 0.79
CA ASP A 24 -23.96 20.36 1.19
C ASP A 24 -23.03 20.08 2.38
N LEU A 25 -23.43 19.16 3.27
CA LEU A 25 -22.65 18.76 4.44
C LEU A 25 -21.47 17.85 4.10
N LEU A 26 -21.60 17.02 3.06
CA LEU A 26 -20.55 16.10 2.61
C LEU A 26 -19.50 16.77 1.71
N ASN A 27 -19.75 18.00 1.25
CA ASN A 27 -18.82 18.74 0.39
C ASN A 27 -17.49 19.05 1.10
N ASP A 28 -17.52 19.40 2.39
CA ASP A 28 -16.32 19.72 3.19
C ASP A 28 -15.46 18.49 3.53
N VAL A 29 -15.98 17.27 3.34
CA VAL A 29 -15.28 16.02 3.68
C VAL A 29 -14.38 15.55 2.52
N GLY A 30 -14.51 16.15 1.34
CA GLY A 30 -13.78 15.77 0.12
C GLY A 30 -12.59 16.66 -0.27
N GLU A 31 -12.43 17.84 0.35
CA GLU A 31 -11.36 18.79 -0.02
C GLU A 31 -10.05 18.48 0.70
N GLY A 32 -9.47 17.34 0.34
CA GLY A 32 -8.05 17.06 0.54
C GLY A 32 -7.21 17.72 -0.55
N ASP A 33 -6.43 18.72 -0.14
CA ASP A 33 -5.23 19.26 -0.79
C ASP A 33 -5.41 19.91 -2.18
N SER A 34 -5.67 21.23 -2.16
CA SER A 34 -5.32 22.12 -3.28
C SER A 34 -4.39 23.24 -2.81
N GLY A 35 -3.12 22.89 -2.65
CA GLY A 35 -1.96 23.72 -3.02
C GLY A 35 -1.87 25.15 -2.46
N VAL A 36 -1.29 25.29 -1.26
CA VAL A 36 -0.46 26.46 -0.88
C VAL A 36 0.67 25.99 0.06
N PRO A 37 1.94 26.41 -0.15
CA PRO A 37 3.07 25.91 0.63
C PRO A 37 3.33 26.76 1.88
N HIS A 38 2.94 26.30 3.07
CA HIS A 38 3.62 26.72 4.31
C HIS A 38 3.46 25.70 5.45
N ASP A 39 4.63 25.29 5.94
CA ASP A 39 4.95 24.69 7.23
C ASP A 39 4.12 23.51 7.74
N HIS A 40 4.74 22.34 7.59
CA HIS A 40 4.61 21.14 8.42
C HIS A 40 3.65 21.27 9.62
N PRO A 41 2.45 20.67 9.55
CA PRO A 41 1.79 20.17 10.74
C PRO A 41 2.49 18.88 11.14
N THR A 42 2.95 18.87 12.37
CA THR A 42 3.36 17.73 13.19
C THR A 42 2.66 16.42 12.77
N PRO A 43 3.37 15.29 12.64
CA PRO A 43 2.73 14.03 12.29
C PRO A 43 1.67 13.70 13.35
N SER A 44 0.45 13.43 12.87
CA SER A 44 -0.60 12.84 13.70
C SER A 44 0.00 11.65 14.47
N PRO A 45 -0.22 11.54 15.79
CA PRO A 45 0.32 10.42 16.59
C PRO A 45 -0.17 9.05 16.08
N TYR A 46 -1.20 9.01 15.23
CA TYR A 46 -1.71 7.79 14.60
C TYR A 46 -0.94 7.35 13.35
N ALA A 47 -0.12 8.22 12.75
CA ALA A 47 0.70 7.87 11.57
C ALA A 47 2.00 7.13 11.95
N ALA A 48 2.42 7.21 13.21
CA ALA A 48 3.69 6.65 13.69
C ALA A 48 3.63 5.14 13.97
N GLU A 49 2.44 4.54 14.10
CA GLU A 49 2.32 3.12 14.48
C GLU A 49 2.47 2.15 13.30
N THR A 50 2.43 2.62 12.06
CA THR A 50 2.49 1.74 10.88
C THR A 50 3.91 1.50 10.38
N SER A 51 4.89 2.26 10.85
CA SER A 51 6.28 2.23 10.33
C SER A 51 7.07 0.98 10.71
N ASN A 52 6.54 0.12 11.60
CA ASN A 52 7.19 -1.13 12.05
C ASN A 52 6.34 -2.38 11.82
N LEU A 53 5.22 -2.30 11.08
CA LEU A 53 4.37 -3.47 10.86
C LEU A 53 5.02 -4.41 9.85
N GLN A 54 5.30 -5.65 10.27
CA GLN A 54 5.71 -6.68 9.33
C GLN A 54 4.52 -7.06 8.45
N PRO A 55 4.72 -7.36 7.16
CA PRO A 55 3.66 -7.87 6.29
C PRO A 55 2.93 -9.09 6.86
N SER A 56 3.62 -9.90 7.68
CA SER A 56 3.06 -11.06 8.39
C SER A 56 2.03 -10.70 9.46
N ASP A 57 2.06 -9.48 9.99
CA ASP A 57 1.15 -9.02 11.05
C ASP A 57 -0.17 -8.48 10.47
N LEU A 58 -0.22 -8.25 9.16
CA LEU A 58 -1.35 -7.66 8.45
C LEU A 58 -2.67 -8.44 8.60
N PRO A 59 -2.69 -9.80 8.53
CA PRO A 59 -3.92 -10.56 8.75
C PRO A 59 -4.47 -10.40 10.17
N LYS A 60 -3.57 -10.38 11.17
CA LYS A 60 -3.92 -10.18 12.57
C LYS A 60 -4.48 -8.76 12.79
N LEU A 61 -3.83 -7.75 12.22
CA LEU A 61 -4.27 -6.37 12.30
C LEU A 61 -5.62 -6.16 11.60
N PHE A 62 -5.85 -6.80 10.46
CA PHE A 62 -7.15 -6.77 9.78
C PHE A 62 -8.25 -7.35 10.65
N GLN A 63 -8.00 -8.52 11.26
CA GLN A 63 -8.95 -9.18 12.14
C GLN A 63 -9.29 -8.30 13.35
N GLU A 64 -8.28 -7.73 14.02
CA GLU A 64 -8.48 -6.86 15.18
C GLU A 64 -9.30 -5.59 14.83
N ASN A 65 -9.00 -4.94 13.70
CA ASN A 65 -9.78 -3.76 13.28
C ASN A 65 -11.21 -4.13 12.87
N PHE A 66 -11.41 -5.30 12.24
CA PHE A 66 -12.73 -5.78 11.88
C PHE A 66 -13.58 -6.13 13.11
N ASP A 67 -12.97 -6.73 14.14
CA ASP A 67 -13.67 -7.03 15.39
C ASP A 67 -14.04 -5.74 16.15
N GLN A 68 -13.17 -4.73 16.16
CA GLN A 68 -13.49 -3.40 16.68
C GLN A 68 -14.64 -2.74 15.90
N LEU A 69 -14.64 -2.86 14.58
CA LEU A 69 -15.72 -2.32 13.73
C LEU A 69 -17.06 -3.01 14.02
N LYS A 70 -17.08 -4.34 14.17
CA LYS A 70 -18.30 -5.07 14.58
C LYS A 70 -18.81 -4.59 15.93
N ALA A 71 -17.93 -4.44 16.92
CA ALA A 71 -18.32 -3.95 18.23
C ALA A 71 -18.90 -2.52 18.17
N ALA A 72 -18.37 -1.66 17.30
CA ALA A 72 -18.90 -0.32 17.08
C ALA A 72 -20.27 -0.32 16.38
N PHE A 73 -20.57 -1.31 15.54
CA PHE A 73 -21.91 -1.47 14.93
C PHE A 73 -22.96 -1.93 15.94
N ASP A 74 -22.56 -2.75 16.91
CA ASP A 74 -23.45 -3.21 17.98
C ASP A 74 -23.64 -2.17 19.09
N GLY A 75 -22.77 -1.15 19.15
CA GLY A 75 -22.82 -0.03 20.09
C GLY A 75 -23.65 1.16 19.60
N GLU A 76 -23.85 2.15 20.48
CA GLU A 76 -24.50 3.43 20.12
C GLU A 76 -23.52 4.45 19.50
N ASP A 77 -22.21 4.15 19.48
CA ASP A 77 -21.18 5.08 19.08
C ASP A 77 -21.05 5.19 17.55
N HIS A 78 -20.99 6.42 17.02
CA HIS A 78 -20.76 6.67 15.59
C HIS A 78 -19.31 6.45 15.13
N SER A 79 -18.50 5.78 15.96
CA SER A 79 -17.09 5.45 15.69
C SER A 79 -16.91 4.46 14.53
N TRP A 80 -17.98 3.75 14.14
CA TRP A 80 -17.99 2.82 13.01
C TRP A 80 -17.53 3.47 11.68
N THR A 81 -17.81 4.77 11.49
CA THR A 81 -17.39 5.51 10.28
C THR A 81 -15.86 5.63 10.20
N ALA A 82 -15.23 6.07 11.29
CA ALA A 82 -13.78 6.18 11.42
C ALA A 82 -13.08 4.81 11.32
N LEU A 83 -13.65 3.78 11.96
CA LEU A 83 -13.13 2.42 11.90
C LEU A 83 -13.25 1.81 10.48
N THR A 84 -14.32 2.11 9.76
CA THR A 84 -14.48 1.70 8.35
C THR A 84 -13.41 2.34 7.47
N LEU A 85 -13.18 3.66 7.60
CA LEU A 85 -12.13 4.35 6.85
C LEU A 85 -10.73 3.80 7.18
N LYS A 86 -10.46 3.51 8.45
CA LYS A 86 -9.20 2.89 8.89
C LYS A 86 -9.00 1.53 8.24
N LEU A 87 -10.04 0.69 8.17
CA LEU A 87 -9.99 -0.61 7.51
C LEU A 87 -9.72 -0.48 6.01
N CYS A 88 -10.42 0.43 5.33
CA CYS A 88 -10.21 0.71 3.91
C CYS A 88 -8.78 1.17 3.61
N SER A 89 -8.24 2.09 4.41
CA SER A 89 -6.86 2.58 4.25
C SER A 89 -5.81 1.48 4.51
N ALA A 90 -6.04 0.63 5.51
CA ALA A 90 -5.18 -0.52 5.78
C ALA A 90 -5.21 -1.52 4.61
N MET A 91 -6.39 -1.78 4.03
CA MET A 91 -6.53 -2.64 2.85
C MET A 91 -5.85 -2.05 1.62
N GLU A 92 -5.98 -0.75 1.37
CA GLU A 92 -5.29 -0.11 0.25
C GLU A 92 -3.77 -0.23 0.38
N THR A 93 -3.26 -0.04 1.60
CA THR A 93 -1.83 -0.23 1.91
C THR A 93 -1.40 -1.68 1.68
N ALA A 94 -2.23 -2.65 2.09
CA ALA A 94 -2.01 -4.07 1.83
C ALA A 94 -1.92 -4.38 0.34
N THR A 95 -2.84 -3.84 -0.46
CA THR A 95 -2.85 -4.01 -1.93
C THR A 95 -1.58 -3.46 -2.56
N LYS A 96 -1.18 -2.23 -2.22
CA LYS A 96 0.06 -1.62 -2.71
C LYS A 96 1.29 -2.44 -2.32
N LEU A 97 1.31 -3.02 -1.12
CA LEU A 97 2.38 -3.90 -0.68
C LEU A 97 2.48 -5.16 -1.54
N VAL A 98 1.35 -5.82 -1.81
CA VAL A 98 1.28 -7.01 -2.68
C VAL A 98 1.75 -6.68 -4.09
N GLU A 99 1.28 -5.58 -4.67
CA GLU A 99 1.69 -5.13 -6.01
C GLU A 99 3.19 -4.85 -6.08
N SER A 100 3.74 -4.13 -5.09
CA SER A 100 5.17 -3.85 -5.01
C SER A 100 6.00 -5.12 -4.87
N SER A 101 5.54 -6.08 -4.07
CA SER A 101 6.20 -7.37 -3.88
C SER A 101 6.18 -8.19 -5.16
N ASN A 102 5.04 -8.27 -5.85
CA ASN A 102 4.91 -9.00 -7.10
C ASN A 102 5.82 -8.42 -8.20
N SER A 103 5.88 -7.08 -8.31
CA SER A 103 6.80 -6.39 -9.21
C SER A 103 8.27 -6.74 -8.91
N ARG A 104 8.68 -6.70 -7.64
CA ARG A 104 10.04 -7.06 -7.21
C ARG A 104 10.38 -8.52 -7.48
N VAL A 105 9.45 -9.44 -7.24
CA VAL A 105 9.62 -10.87 -7.53
C VAL A 105 9.74 -11.11 -9.04
N SER A 106 8.97 -10.39 -9.86
CA SER A 106 9.09 -10.45 -11.32
C SER A 106 10.48 -10.00 -11.80
N ILE A 107 10.98 -8.86 -11.32
CA ILE A 107 12.32 -8.36 -11.65
C ILE A 107 13.40 -9.35 -11.19
N LEU A 108 13.25 -9.91 -9.99
CA LEU A 108 14.17 -10.91 -9.48
C LEU A 108 14.19 -12.17 -10.37
N SER A 109 13.03 -12.64 -10.82
CA SER A 109 12.92 -13.77 -11.74
C SER A 109 13.62 -13.51 -13.08
N GLU A 110 13.51 -12.29 -13.61
CA GLU A 110 14.19 -11.90 -14.83
C GLU A 110 15.72 -11.90 -14.65
N ASN A 111 16.20 -11.31 -13.56
CA ASN A 111 17.63 -11.30 -13.22
C ASN A 111 18.20 -12.71 -13.04
N VAL A 112 17.46 -13.62 -12.40
CA VAL A 112 17.87 -15.03 -12.25
C VAL A 112 17.98 -15.70 -13.62
N ARG A 113 17.01 -15.48 -14.52
CA ARG A 113 17.05 -16.02 -15.89
C ARG A 113 18.26 -15.52 -16.67
N ASP A 114 18.61 -14.24 -16.53
CA ASP A 114 19.80 -13.71 -17.20
C ASP A 114 21.09 -14.26 -16.61
N LEU A 115 21.13 -14.48 -15.29
CA LEU A 115 22.26 -15.12 -14.64
C LEU A 115 22.44 -16.57 -15.11
N GLU A 116 21.35 -17.32 -15.29
CA GLU A 116 21.40 -18.68 -15.86
C GLU A 116 21.99 -18.71 -17.27
N LYS A 117 21.65 -17.74 -18.13
CA LYS A 117 22.27 -17.62 -19.47
C LYS A 117 23.78 -17.36 -19.38
N ILE A 118 24.22 -16.55 -18.42
CA ILE A 118 25.65 -16.27 -18.21
C ILE A 118 26.36 -17.55 -17.73
N VAL A 119 25.76 -18.30 -16.81
CA VAL A 119 26.32 -19.55 -16.29
C VAL A 119 26.43 -20.60 -17.40
N THR A 120 25.38 -20.82 -18.19
CA THR A 120 25.41 -21.77 -19.31
C THR A 120 26.46 -21.41 -20.37
N ARG A 121 26.63 -20.11 -20.67
CA ARG A 121 27.71 -19.63 -21.53
C ARG A 121 29.09 -19.93 -20.93
N ARG A 122 29.27 -19.67 -19.64
CA ARG A 122 30.51 -19.97 -18.92
C ARG A 122 30.82 -21.47 -19.00
N ASP A 123 29.85 -22.32 -18.73
CA ASP A 123 30.04 -23.77 -18.72
C ASP A 123 30.41 -24.30 -20.10
N SER A 124 29.79 -23.76 -21.16
CA SER A 124 30.16 -24.05 -22.55
C SER A 124 31.62 -23.67 -22.86
N ALA A 125 32.05 -22.48 -22.43
CA ALA A 125 33.43 -22.01 -22.64
C ALA A 125 34.45 -22.86 -21.86
N ILE A 126 34.11 -23.31 -20.65
CA ILE A 126 34.95 -24.22 -19.87
C ILE A 126 35.06 -25.58 -20.57
N ALA A 127 33.96 -26.12 -21.09
CA ALA A 127 33.97 -27.38 -21.82
C ALA A 127 34.87 -27.31 -23.06
N GLU A 128 34.78 -26.23 -23.85
CA GLU A 128 35.62 -26.00 -25.02
C GLU A 128 37.10 -25.85 -24.65
N ALA A 129 37.42 -25.09 -23.59
CA ALA A 129 38.79 -24.94 -23.12
C ALA A 129 39.41 -26.26 -22.66
N ASN A 130 38.63 -27.11 -21.98
CA ASN A 130 39.07 -28.44 -21.56
C ASN A 130 39.31 -29.37 -22.75
N ASP A 131 38.49 -29.30 -23.80
CA ASP A 131 38.66 -30.09 -25.03
C ASP A 131 39.97 -29.71 -25.76
N ILE A 132 40.22 -28.40 -25.91
CA ILE A 132 41.47 -27.88 -26.50
C ILE A 132 42.68 -28.34 -25.68
N GLN A 133 42.62 -28.24 -24.35
CA GLN A 133 43.70 -28.68 -23.47
C GLN A 133 43.97 -30.18 -23.57
N GLY A 134 42.92 -31.01 -23.66
CA GLY A 134 43.03 -32.45 -23.87
C GLY A 134 43.70 -32.79 -25.21
N SER A 135 43.29 -32.12 -26.28
CA SER A 135 43.86 -32.28 -27.62
C SER A 135 45.34 -31.91 -27.67
N LEU A 136 45.73 -30.76 -27.09
CA LEU A 136 47.14 -30.33 -26.98
C LEU A 136 48.00 -31.38 -26.27
N LYS A 137 47.55 -31.87 -25.11
CA LYS A 137 48.29 -32.86 -24.32
C LYS A 137 48.50 -34.18 -25.07
N SER A 138 47.50 -34.61 -25.85
CA SER A 138 47.63 -35.81 -26.69
C SER A 138 48.64 -35.61 -27.83
N LYS A 139 48.67 -34.42 -28.42
CA LYS A 139 49.57 -34.07 -29.53
C LYS A 139 51.03 -34.01 -29.08
N ASP A 140 51.31 -33.44 -27.91
CA ASP A 140 52.66 -33.42 -27.33
C ASP A 140 53.21 -34.83 -27.04
N LEU A 141 52.38 -35.72 -26.47
CA LEU A 141 52.77 -37.11 -26.22
C LEU A 141 53.05 -37.90 -27.51
N SER A 142 52.29 -37.64 -28.58
CA SER A 142 52.52 -38.27 -29.89
C SER A 142 53.81 -37.78 -30.59
N ASN A 143 54.14 -36.50 -30.41
CA ASN A 143 55.38 -35.92 -30.94
C ASN A 143 56.62 -36.38 -30.18
N GLU A 144 56.52 -36.62 -28.87
CA GLU A 144 57.64 -37.08 -28.05
C GLU A 144 57.99 -38.56 -28.32
N ASN A 145 56.99 -39.42 -28.54
CA ASN A 145 57.22 -40.81 -28.90
C ASN A 145 57.80 -41.02 -30.31
N SER A 146 57.61 -40.07 -31.24
CA SER A 146 58.18 -40.15 -32.59
C SER A 146 59.66 -39.70 -32.69
N ARG A 147 60.21 -39.13 -31.61
CA ARG A 147 61.63 -38.68 -31.57
C ARG A 147 62.57 -39.66 -30.88
N LYS A 148 62.07 -40.77 -30.35
CA LYS A 148 62.86 -41.88 -29.79
C LYS A 148 62.98 -43.00 -30.79
#